data_AF-A0A538IUI8-F1
#
_entry.id   AF-A0A538IUI8-F1
#
_cell.length_a   1.000
_cell.length_b   1.000
_cell.length_c   1.000
_cell.angle_alpha   90.00
_cell.angle_beta   90.00
_cell.angle_gamma   90.00
#
_symmetry.space_group_name_H-M   'P 1'
#
loop_
_entity.id
_entity.type
_entity.pdbx_description
1 polymer ?
#
loop_
_entity_poly.entity_id
_entity_poly.type
_entity_poly.pdbx_seq_one_letter_code
_entity_poly.pdbx_strand_id
1 'polypeptide(L)' 'MDLEPHSVDPVIEHTCAECGATLTDEEIRASLEAGDTYLCSVHAAEQVPLEEEDQVEEG' A
#
# COMPACT_ATOMS: atom_id res chain seq x y z
N MET A 1 -21.11 -32.66 -2.74
CA MET A 1 -20.87 -31.48 -3.58
C MET A 1 -19.40 -31.18 -3.52
N ASP A 2 -18.76 -31.13 -4.68
CA ASP A 2 -17.33 -30.89 -4.88
C ASP A 2 -17.02 -29.41 -4.57
N LEU A 3 -16.10 -29.16 -3.66
CA LEU A 3 -15.66 -27.81 -3.31
C LEU A 3 -14.34 -27.57 -4.05
N GLU A 4 -14.45 -27.16 -5.32
CA GLU A 4 -13.31 -26.75 -6.13
C GLU A 4 -12.63 -25.53 -5.47
N PRO A 5 -11.33 -25.60 -5.12
CA PRO A 5 -10.61 -24.43 -4.64
C PRO A 5 -10.38 -23.50 -5.83
N HIS A 6 -11.26 -22.51 -6.00
CA HIS A 6 -10.97 -21.38 -6.86
C HIS A 6 -9.79 -20.63 -6.25
N SER A 7 -8.59 -20.86 -6.80
CA SER A 7 -7.44 -20.01 -6.58
C SER A 7 -7.79 -18.63 -7.12
N VAL A 8 -8.37 -17.78 -6.28
CA VAL A 8 -8.41 -16.34 -6.55
C VAL A 8 -6.97 -15.91 -6.38
N ASP A 9 -6.20 -15.98 -7.47
CA ASP A 9 -4.92 -15.29 -7.54
C ASP A 9 -5.25 -13.84 -7.19
N PRO A 10 -4.74 -13.31 -6.06
CA PRO A 10 -4.88 -11.90 -5.81
C PRO A 10 -4.02 -11.26 -6.88
N VAL A 11 -4.64 -10.92 -8.01
CA VAL A 11 -4.11 -9.88 -8.87
C VAL A 11 -4.03 -8.70 -7.91
N ILE A 12 -2.83 -8.43 -7.39
CA ILE A 12 -2.56 -7.22 -6.66
C ILE A 12 -2.62 -6.16 -7.75
N GLU A 13 -3.85 -5.75 -8.05
CA GLU A 13 -4.12 -4.64 -8.92
C GLU A 13 -3.40 -3.47 -8.25
N HIS A 14 -2.46 -2.87 -8.98
CA HIS A 14 -1.76 -1.68 -8.53
C HIS A 14 -2.74 -0.51 -8.51
N THR A 15 -3.66 -0.56 -7.56
CA THR A 15 -4.74 0.39 -7.35
C THR A 15 -4.58 1.00 -5.97
N CYS A 16 -5.03 2.24 -5.85
CA CYS A 16 -5.08 2.95 -4.59
C CYS A 16 -5.99 2.19 -3.62
N ALA A 17 -5.49 1.84 -2.44
CA ALA A 17 -6.27 1.16 -1.42
C ALA A 17 -7.45 1.99 -0.89
N GLU A 18 -7.38 3.32 -1.02
CA GLU A 18 -8.44 4.22 -0.53
C GLU A 18 -9.55 4.47 -1.57
N CYS A 19 -9.18 4.78 -2.81
CA CYS A 19 -10.14 5.16 -3.85
C CYS A 19 -10.28 4.15 -5.00
N GLY A 20 -9.46 3.11 -5.04
CA GLY A 20 -9.45 2.08 -6.10
C GLY A 20 -8.93 2.56 -7.45
N ALA A 21 -8.39 3.78 -7.55
CA ALA A 21 -7.84 4.29 -8.80
C ALA A 21 -6.59 3.50 -9.22
N THR A 22 -6.45 3.17 -10.50
CA THR A 22 -5.24 2.56 -11.04
C THR A 22 -4.06 3.51 -10.86
N LEU A 23 -3.01 3.02 -10.22
CA LEU A 23 -1.79 3.75 -9.97
C LEU A 23 -0.88 3.76 -11.19
N THR A 24 -0.14 4.84 -11.31
CA THR A 24 0.98 4.95 -12.26
C THR A 24 2.23 4.27 -11.71
N ASP A 25 3.19 3.94 -12.58
CA ASP A 25 4.49 3.40 -12.17
C ASP A 25 5.24 4.29 -11.16
N GLU A 26 5.00 5.61 -11.18
CA GLU A 26 5.58 6.55 -10.22
C GLU A 26 4.96 6.39 -8.83
N GLU A 27 3.63 6.28 -8.74
CA GLU A 27 2.91 6.09 -7.49
C GLU A 27 3.16 4.70 -6.87
N ILE A 28 3.31 3.67 -7.71
CA ILE A 28 3.69 2.32 -7.29
C ILE A 28 5.09 2.35 -6.64
N ARG A 29 6.06 3.00 -7.30
CA ARG A 29 7.42 3.11 -6.78
C ARG A 29 7.44 3.89 -5.46
N ALA A 30 6.76 5.03 -5.40
CA ALA A 30 6.66 5.81 -4.18
C ALA A 30 6.06 5.01 -3.01
N SER A 31 4.99 4.24 -3.27
CA SER A 31 4.38 3.37 -2.25
C SER A 31 5.33 2.26 -1.78
N LEU A 32 6.08 1.65 -2.71
CA LEU A 32 7.09 0.63 -2.39
C LEU A 32 8.27 1.19 -1.59
N GLU A 33 8.69 2.42 -1.89
CA GLU A 33 9.75 3.12 -1.16
C GLU A 33 9.32 3.53 0.25
N ALA A 34 8.05 3.94 0.41
CA ALA A 34 7.44 4.22 1.70
C ALA A 34 7.21 2.94 2.53
N GLY A 35 7.16 1.77 1.89
CA GLY A 35 6.89 0.49 2.55
C GLY A 35 5.44 0.32 3.02
N ASP A 36 4.53 1.16 2.55
CA ASP A 36 3.13 1.20 2.96
C ASP A 36 2.20 0.65 1.85
N THR A 37 0.90 0.72 2.08
CA THR A 37 -0.13 0.37 1.11
C THR A 37 0.00 1.20 -0.19
N TYR A 38 -0.43 0.61 -1.30
CA TYR A 38 -0.50 1.31 -2.57
C TYR A 38 -1.49 2.47 -2.49
N LEU A 39 -0.97 3.70 -2.58
CA LEU A 39 -1.79 4.91 -2.54
C LEU A 39 -1.46 5.81 -3.73
N CYS A 40 -2.48 6.47 -4.26
CA CYS A 40 -2.25 7.49 -5.29
C CYS A 40 -1.59 8.71 -4.65
N SER A 41 -0.94 9.52 -5.47
CA SER A 41 -0.22 10.73 -5.06
C SER A 41 -1.03 11.67 -4.15
N VAL A 42 -2.36 11.70 -4.29
CA VAL A 42 -3.25 12.48 -3.42
C VAL A 42 -3.29 11.89 -2.02
N HIS A 43 -3.72 10.64 -1.87
CA HIS A 43 -3.86 10.00 -0.55
C HIS A 43 -2.51 9.67 0.09
N ALA A 44 -1.48 9.40 -0.73
CA ALA A 44 -0.11 9.27 -0.25
C ALA A 44 0.41 10.57 0.38
N ALA A 45 -0.02 11.74 -0.10
CA ALA A 45 0.33 13.02 0.52
C ALA A 45 -0.49 13.33 1.78
N GLU A 46 -1.64 12.67 1.97
CA GLU A 46 -2.46 12.77 3.18
C GLU A 46 -1.95 11.86 4.30
N GLN A 47 -1.24 10.79 3.95
CA GLN A 47 -0.47 10.02 4.91
C GLN A 47 0.63 10.90 5.47
N VAL A 48 0.47 11.30 6.74
CA VAL A 48 1.54 11.93 7.49
C VAL A 48 2.58 10.82 7.70
N PRO A 49 3.78 10.90 7.10
CA PRO A 49 4.83 9.98 7.47
C PRO A 49 5.06 10.22 8.95
N LEU A 50 4.71 9.24 9.78
CA LEU A 50 5.31 9.15 11.08
C LEU A 50 6.76 8.87 10.76
N GLU A 51 7.59 9.92 10.69
CA GLU A 51 9.03 9.75 10.80
C GLU A 51 9.20 8.82 12.00
N GLU A 52 9.63 7.59 11.74
CA GLU A 52 10.09 6.70 12.79
C GLU A 52 11.26 7.45 13.42
N GLU A 53 10.94 8.19 14.49
CA GLU A 53 11.88 8.73 15.45
C GLU A 53 12.58 7.52 16.04
N ASP A 54 13.62 7.09 15.36
CA ASP A 54 14.59 6.13 15.84
C ASP A 54 15.18 6.67 17.16
N GLN A 55 14.79 6.02 18.25
CA GLN A 55 15.45 5.90 19.56
C GLN A 55 15.21 7.03 20.60
N VAL A 56 14.70 6.70 21.80
CA VAL A 56 15.50 6.51 23.05
C VAL A 56 14.64 6.18 24.31
N GLU A 57 15.05 5.10 25.01
CA GLU A 57 15.09 4.89 26.47
C GLU A 57 13.83 5.04 27.37
N GLU A 58 13.33 3.92 27.91
CA GLU A 58 12.72 3.88 29.25
C GLU A 58 13.11 2.59 30.02
N GLY A 59 14.09 2.73 30.94
CA GLY A 59 14.16 1.93 32.19
C GLY A 59 15.36 1.01 32.40
#